data_AF-A0A7C5JAH1-F1
#
_entry.id   AF-A0A7C5JAH1-F1
#
_cell.length_a   1.000
_cell.length_b   1.000
_cell.length_c   1.000
_cell.angle_alpha   90.00
_cell.angle_beta   90.00
_cell.angle_gamma   90.00
#
_symmetry.space_group_name_H-M   'P 1'
#
loop_
_entity.id
_entity.type
_entity.pdbx_description
1 polymer ?
#
loop_
_entity_poly.entity_id
_entity_poly.type
_entity_poly.pdbx_seq_one_letter_code
_entity_poly.pdbx_strand_id
1 'polypeptide(L)'
;MKKDSKIYIAGHRGLVGSAIVKNLASKGYTNLVYRTHSELDLTNQQAVADFFEAEKPEYVILAAAKVGGIVANNTYRADFIYENLAIQNNVIHQSYLH
;
A
#
# COMPACT_ATOMS: atom_id res chain seq x y z
N MET A 1 -0.36 -14.65 10.85
CA MET A 1 -0.60 -14.86 9.41
C MET A 1 -0.38 -16.32 9.06
N LYS A 2 -1.41 -17.01 8.56
CA LYS A 2 -1.25 -18.34 7.96
C LYS A 2 -0.54 -18.20 6.60
N LYS A 3 0.04 -19.28 6.06
CA LYS A 3 0.82 -19.21 4.80
C LYS A 3 -0.04 -18.90 3.56
N ASP A 4 -1.31 -19.28 3.65
CA ASP A 4 -2.37 -19.05 2.67
C ASP A 4 -3.20 -17.79 2.93
N SER A 5 -2.95 -17.08 4.06
CA SER A 5 -3.64 -15.82 4.35
C SER A 5 -3.43 -14.81 3.24
N LYS A 6 -4.49 -14.09 2.84
CA LYS A 6 -4.43 -13.05 1.82
C LYS A 6 -3.79 -11.79 2.38
N ILE A 7 -2.60 -11.44 1.89
CA ILE A 7 -1.81 -10.31 2.39
C ILE A 7 -1.71 -9.25 1.29
N TYR A 8 -2.22 -8.05 1.55
CA TYR A 8 -2.05 -6.89 0.67
C TYR A 8 -0.78 -6.10 1.05
N ILE A 9 0.09 -5.84 0.08
CA ILE A 9 1.29 -5.02 0.24
C ILE A 9 1.20 -3.77 -0.64
N ALA A 10 0.82 -2.64 -0.03
CA ALA A 10 0.82 -1.34 -0.69
C ALA A 10 2.27 -0.83 -0.85
N GLY A 11 2.65 -0.35 -2.03
CA GLY A 11 4.00 0.16 -2.27
C GLY A 11 5.05 -0.94 -2.53
N HIS A 12 4.63 -2.11 -3.01
CA HIS A 12 5.45 -3.31 -3.20
C HIS A 12 6.72 -3.14 -4.06
N ARG A 13 6.81 -2.10 -4.91
CA ARG A 13 7.99 -1.83 -5.75
C ARG A 13 9.06 -0.95 -5.10
N GLY A 14 8.71 -0.29 -3.98
CA GLY A 14 9.67 0.51 -3.23
C GLY A 14 10.73 -0.35 -2.54
N LEU A 15 11.77 0.29 -2.00
CA LEU A 15 12.84 -0.39 -1.27
C LEU A 15 12.29 -1.30 -0.16
N VAL A 16 11.42 -0.73 0.70
CA VAL A 16 10.80 -1.45 1.82
C VAL A 16 9.82 -2.52 1.32
N GLY A 17 8.89 -2.15 0.42
CA GLY A 17 7.88 -3.05 -0.10
C GLY A 17 8.47 -4.28 -0.81
N SER A 18 9.51 -4.09 -1.64
CA SER A 18 10.13 -5.18 -2.38
C SER A 18 10.90 -6.15 -1.48
N ALA A 19 11.54 -5.64 -0.42
CA ALA A 19 12.17 -6.46 0.60
C ALA A 19 11.14 -7.30 1.37
N ILE A 20 9.98 -6.72 1.70
CA ILE A 20 8.87 -7.42 2.37
C ILE A 20 8.32 -8.54 1.48
N VAL A 21 8.04 -8.26 0.20
CA VAL A 21 7.56 -9.28 -0.75
C VAL A 21 8.57 -10.42 -0.87
N LYS A 22 9.86 -10.13 -1.06
CA LYS A 22 10.91 -11.15 -1.12
C LYS A 22 10.98 -11.99 0.15
N ASN A 23 10.86 -11.36 1.32
CA ASN A 23 10.91 -12.06 2.60
C ASN A 23 9.68 -12.94 2.86
N LEU A 24 8.48 -12.47 2.50
CA LEU A 24 7.25 -13.25 2.63
C LEU A 24 7.28 -14.44 1.66
N ALA A 25 7.66 -14.22 0.40
CA ALA A 25 7.81 -15.29 -0.58
C ALA A 25 8.84 -16.34 -0.13
N SER A 26 10.02 -15.93 0.37
CA SER A 26 11.04 -16.88 0.87
C SER A 26 10.60 -17.66 2.10
N LYS A 27 9.66 -17.11 2.88
CA LYS A 27 9.02 -17.78 4.01
C LYS A 27 7.81 -18.64 3.59
N GLY A 28 7.49 -18.75 2.30
CA GLY A 28 6.42 -19.61 1.80
C GLY A 28 5.01 -19.03 1.91
N TYR A 29 4.86 -17.70 1.99
CA TYR A 29 3.55 -17.06 1.83
C TYR A 29 3.21 -16.99 0.34
N THR A 30 2.05 -17.52 -0.04
CA THR A 30 1.68 -17.71 -1.46
C THR A 30 0.58 -16.75 -1.94
N ASN A 31 -0.26 -16.25 -1.02
CA ASN A 31 -1.42 -15.43 -1.34
C ASN A 31 -1.12 -13.94 -1.12
N LEU A 32 -0.20 -13.39 -1.93
CA LEU A 32 0.22 -12.00 -1.86
C LEU A 32 -0.48 -11.17 -2.94
N VAL A 33 -1.14 -10.09 -2.54
CA VAL A 33 -1.80 -9.13 -3.43
C VAL A 33 -1.04 -7.81 -3.39
N TYR A 34 -0.84 -7.22 -4.57
CA TYR A 34 -0.26 -5.91 -4.70
C TYR A 34 -0.73 -5.25 -6.00
N ARG A 35 -0.61 -3.92 -6.06
CA ARG A 35 -0.95 -3.10 -7.23
C ARG A 35 0.15 -2.08 -7.47
N THR A 36 0.39 -1.79 -8.75
CA THR A 36 1.15 -0.63 -9.20
C THR A 36 0.28 0.62 -9.09
N HIS A 37 0.90 1.80 -9.12
CA HIS A 37 0.18 3.07 -9.04
C HIS A 37 -0.82 3.26 -10.20
N SER A 38 -0.50 2.74 -11.40
CA SER A 38 -1.39 2.77 -12.56
C SER A 38 -2.61 1.85 -12.43
N GLU A 39 -2.52 0.80 -11.62
CA GLU A 39 -3.65 -0.11 -11.37
C GLU A 39 -4.51 0.36 -10.18
N LEU A 40 -3.90 1.04 -9.21
CA LEU A 40 -4.57 1.56 -8.03
C LEU A 40 -3.87 2.83 -7.54
N ASP A 41 -4.51 3.98 -7.75
CA ASP A 41 -4.11 5.23 -7.12
C ASP A 41 -4.65 5.27 -5.69
N LEU A 42 -3.75 5.15 -4.72
CA LEU A 42 -4.07 5.12 -3.30
C LEU A 42 -4.56 6.48 -2.75
N THR A 43 -4.41 7.57 -3.51
CA THR A 43 -5.00 8.86 -3.14
C THR A 43 -6.48 8.95 -3.51
N ASN A 44 -6.96 8.09 -4.41
CA ASN A 44 -8.37 8.02 -4.81
C ASN A 44 -9.17 7.15 -3.84
N GLN A 45 -10.02 7.78 -3.03
CA GLN A 45 -10.82 7.11 -2.00
C GLN A 45 -11.73 6.01 -2.57
N GLN A 46 -12.42 6.27 -3.68
CA GLN A 46 -13.35 5.31 -4.27
C GLN A 46 -12.60 4.08 -4.81
N ALA A 47 -11.49 4.29 -5.52
CA ALA A 47 -10.69 3.20 -6.06
C ALA A 47 -10.13 2.29 -4.95
N VAL A 48 -9.73 2.87 -3.81
CA VAL A 48 -9.28 2.09 -2.65
C VAL A 48 -10.45 1.33 -2.02
N ALA A 49 -11.62 1.95 -1.85
CA ALA A 49 -12.81 1.25 -1.33
C ALA A 49 -13.21 0.07 -2.22
N ASP A 50 -13.28 0.26 -3.54
CA ASP A 50 -13.62 -0.79 -4.51
C ASP A 50 -12.59 -1.94 -4.47
N PHE A 51 -11.31 -1.61 -4.33
CA PHE A 51 -10.24 -2.59 -4.18
C PHE A 51 -10.40 -3.43 -2.91
N PHE A 52 -10.69 -2.80 -1.76
CA PHE A 52 -10.86 -3.51 -0.50
C PHE A 52 -12.12 -4.39 -0.50
N GLU A 53 -13.23 -3.92 -1.06
CA GLU A 53 -14.44 -4.72 -1.20
C GLU A 53 -14.23 -5.93 -2.12
N ALA A 54 -13.47 -5.77 -3.21
CA ALA A 54 -13.20 -6.87 -4.14
C ALA A 54 -12.19 -7.88 -3.58
N GLU A 55 -11.11 -7.40 -2.96
CA GLU A 55 -9.98 -8.25 -2.56
C GLU A 55 -10.08 -8.79 -1.13
N LYS A 56 -10.70 -8.06 -0.18
CA LYS A 56 -10.85 -8.45 1.23
C LYS A 56 -9.57 -9.05 1.84
N PRO A 57 -8.47 -8.28 1.90
CA PRO A 57 -7.21 -8.77 2.47
C PRO A 57 -7.34 -9.04 3.97
N GLU A 58 -6.81 -10.16 4.46
CA GLU A 58 -6.77 -10.47 5.90
C GLU A 58 -5.69 -9.64 6.64
N TYR A 59 -4.64 -9.26 5.93
CA TYR A 59 -3.54 -8.45 6.47
C TYR A 59 -3.13 -7.40 5.46
N VAL A 60 -2.85 -6.19 5.95
CA VAL A 60 -2.38 -5.07 5.15
C VAL A 60 -1.01 -4.62 5.65
N ILE A 61 -0.08 -4.49 4.71
CA ILE A 61 1.23 -3.89 4.94
C ILE A 61 1.31 -2.62 4.11
N LEU A 62 1.20 -1.46 4.77
CA LEU A 62 1.24 -0.15 4.13
C LEU A 62 2.69 0.36 4.05
N ALA A 63 3.35 0.11 2.92
CA ALA A 63 4.69 0.64 2.63
C ALA A 63 4.68 1.71 1.51
N ALA A 64 3.50 2.08 1.00
CA ALA A 64 3.34 3.15 0.02
C ALA A 64 3.42 4.53 0.68
N ALA A 65 4.18 5.43 0.08
CA ALA A 65 4.28 6.82 0.48
C ALA A 65 4.78 7.67 -0.70
N LYS A 66 4.42 8.95 -0.71
CA LYS A 66 5.13 9.94 -1.51
C LYS A 66 6.45 10.24 -0.81
N VAL A 67 7.55 9.86 -1.47
CA VAL A 67 8.91 9.98 -0.93
C VAL A 67 9.81 10.73 -1.91
N GLY A 68 10.89 11.30 -1.39
CA GLY A 68 11.90 11.99 -2.20
C GLY A 68 13.07 12.47 -1.35
N GLY A 69 14.11 13.00 -1.99
CA GLY A 69 15.26 13.60 -1.29
C GLY A 69 14.91 14.93 -0.63
N ILE A 70 15.90 15.53 0.04
CA ILE A 70 15.76 16.80 0.78
C ILE A 70 15.18 17.90 -0.12
N VAL A 71 15.66 18.01 -1.36
CA VAL A 71 15.17 19.01 -2.33
C VAL A 71 13.69 18.76 -2.68
N ALA A 72 13.31 17.52 -2.98
CA ALA A 72 11.92 17.19 -3.33
C ALA A 72 10.94 17.47 -2.19
N ASN A 73 11.33 17.15 -0.94
CA ASN A 73 10.50 17.46 0.23
C ASN A 73 10.30 18.97 0.43
N ASN A 74 11.31 19.79 0.12
CA ASN A 74 11.21 21.24 0.24
C ASN A 74 10.48 21.91 -0.93
N THR A 75 10.54 21.32 -2.13
CA THR A 75 9.83 21.83 -3.32
C THR A 75 8.35 21.45 -3.29
N TYR A 76 8.02 20.18 -3.04
CA TYR A 76 6.67 19.61 -3.18
C TYR A 76 5.95 19.50 -1.83
N ARG A 77 6.07 20.50 -0.97
CA ARG A 77 5.63 20.43 0.44
C ARG A 77 4.15 20.08 0.58
N ALA A 78 3.30 20.71 -0.23
CA ALA A 78 1.87 20.48 -0.23
C ALA A 78 1.53 19.05 -0.70
N ASP A 79 2.18 18.58 -1.76
CA ASP A 79 1.95 17.24 -2.31
C ASP A 79 2.35 16.15 -1.31
N PHE A 80 3.50 16.33 -0.63
CA PHE A 80 3.97 15.38 0.37
C PHE A 80 2.98 15.21 1.53
N ILE A 81 2.43 16.30 2.08
CA ILE A 81 1.46 16.18 3.16
C ILE A 81 0.12 15.63 2.65
N TYR A 82 -0.37 16.14 1.52
CA TYR A 82 -1.67 15.75 0.96
C TYR A 82 -1.69 14.28 0.54
N GLU A 83 -0.75 13.86 -0.30
CA GLU A 83 -0.72 12.50 -0.83
C GLU A 83 -0.50 11.47 0.29
N ASN A 84 0.43 11.73 1.22
CA ASN A 84 0.67 10.79 2.31
C ASN A 84 -0.52 10.66 3.26
N LEU A 85 -1.20 11.76 3.60
CA LEU A 85 -2.42 11.70 4.41
C LEU A 85 -3.56 11.00 3.66
N ALA A 86 -3.75 11.29 2.37
CA ALA A 86 -4.76 10.61 1.55
C ALA A 86 -4.53 9.10 1.49
N ILE A 87 -3.29 8.67 1.21
CA ILE A 87 -2.89 7.26 1.19
C ILE A 87 -3.18 6.61 2.55
N GLN A 88 -2.73 7.23 3.65
CA GLN A 88 -2.91 6.70 5.00
C GLN A 88 -4.39 6.59 5.37
N ASN A 89 -5.15 7.66 5.18
CA ASN A 89 -6.58 7.71 5.52
C ASN A 89 -7.37 6.67 4.74
N ASN A 90 -7.16 6.57 3.42
CA ASN A 90 -7.88 5.63 2.57
C ASN A 90 -7.58 4.19 2.97
N VAL A 91 -6.29 3.81 3.06
CA VAL A 91 -5.91 2.42 3.34
C VAL A 91 -6.28 2.00 4.76
N ILE A 92 -6.00 2.84 5.76
CA ILE A 92 -6.29 2.50 7.17
C ILE A 92 -7.81 2.40 7.39
N HIS A 93 -8.59 3.34 6.85
CA HIS A 93 -10.03 3.32 7.05
C HIS A 93 -10.70 2.15 6.33
N GLN A 94 -10.31 1.85 5.08
CA GLN A 94 -10.87 0.70 4.36
C GLN A 94 -10.43 -0.64 4.98
N SER A 95 -9.26 -0.73 5.60
CA SER A 95 -8.86 -1.90 6.39
C SER A 95 -9.70 -2.14 7.66
N TYR A 96 -10.41 -1.11 8.14
CA TYR A 96 -11.36 -1.23 9.25
C TYR A 96 -12.75 -1.68 8.78
N LEU A 97 -13.17 -1.27 7.58
CA LEU A 97 -14.50 -1.52 7.05
C LEU A 97 -14.68 -2.92 6.44
N HIS A 98 -13.59 -3.52 5.93
CA HIS A 98 -13.60 -4.79 5.19
C HIS A 98 -12.70 -5.82 5.84
#